data_AF-A0A945VXJ3-F1
#
_entry.id   AF-A0A945VXJ3-F1
#
_cell.length_a   1.000
_cell.length_b   1.000
_cell.length_c   1.000
_cell.angle_alpha   90.00
_cell.angle_beta   90.00
_cell.angle_gamma   90.00
#
_symmetry.space_group_name_H-M   'P 1'
#
loop_
_entity.id
_entity.type
_entity.pdbx_description
1 polymer ?
#
loop_
_entity_poly.entity_id
_entity_poly.type
_entity_poly.pdbx_seq_one_letter_code
_entity_poly.pdbx_strand_id
1 'polypeptide(L)'
;MYIENTLESWEHFENEFNCYIVDSLPQKNKILPYFRGQRDSGWPLQTTLEQFCPNKDYSVEEYYKILVTIKPSIETYTSKKWDLPETIKREGLDLSLPPTGYDFMVYCRHHGFPSPLLDWSLSPYVASYFAFAKTEEKKYVSVYVFMPSLREVLSNYYADIFALGPLVNSNTVRHSNQKSVYSLYLKLDNENVFYAKYTDAYRNAQLSGKLIKYNIPAKEKNKVLRKLDAMDINEYSLFDSEDSLMQTLAYRHIFLPNLPSSTI
;
A
#
# COMPACT_ATOMS: atom_id res chain seq x y z
N MET A 1 -5.89 -6.70 15.70
CA MET A 1 -6.31 -5.54 16.53
C MET A 1 -5.39 -4.37 16.22
N TYR A 2 -5.91 -3.22 15.80
CA TYR A 2 -5.10 -2.01 15.60
C TYR A 2 -5.47 -0.95 16.64
N ILE A 3 -4.51 -0.08 16.97
CA ILE A 3 -4.76 1.06 17.85
C ILE A 3 -5.32 2.19 16.98
N GLU A 4 -6.49 2.71 17.32
CA GLU A 4 -7.11 3.82 16.61
C GLU A 4 -7.01 5.10 17.44
N ASN A 5 -6.34 6.12 16.87
CA ASN A 5 -6.14 7.42 17.49
C ASN A 5 -6.76 8.50 16.62
N THR A 6 -7.61 9.35 17.19
CA THR A 6 -8.12 10.54 16.50
C THR A 6 -7.31 11.74 16.91
N LEU A 7 -6.69 12.40 15.94
CA LEU A 7 -5.80 13.54 16.15
C LEU A 7 -6.55 14.86 15.95
N GLU A 8 -6.01 15.92 16.55
CA GLU A 8 -6.57 17.27 16.47
C GLU A 8 -6.16 18.01 15.20
N SER A 9 -5.00 17.66 14.64
CA SER A 9 -4.40 18.34 13.50
C SER A 9 -3.43 17.45 12.73
N TRP A 10 -3.05 17.92 11.54
CA TRP A 10 -1.98 17.33 10.74
C TRP A 10 -0.61 17.41 11.44
N GLU A 11 -0.30 18.51 12.12
CA GLU A 11 0.97 18.71 12.84
C GLU A 11 1.14 17.69 13.98
N HIS A 12 0.04 17.31 14.64
CA HIS A 12 0.07 16.22 15.62
C HIS A 12 0.50 14.91 14.94
N PHE A 13 -0.03 14.61 13.76
CA PHE A 13 0.39 13.43 13.00
C PHE A 13 1.87 13.51 12.58
N GLU A 14 2.36 14.69 12.17
CA GLU A 14 3.78 14.89 11.87
C GLU A 14 4.67 14.58 13.06
N ASN A 15 4.29 15.02 14.26
CA ASN A 15 5.03 14.70 15.48
C ASN A 15 5.04 13.18 15.75
N GLU A 16 3.90 12.51 15.59
CA GLU A 16 3.78 11.06 15.77
C GLU A 16 4.71 10.27 14.84
N PHE A 17 4.71 10.57 13.54
CA PHE A 17 5.58 9.81 12.63
C PHE A 17 7.06 10.20 12.72
N ASN A 18 7.37 11.43 13.11
CA ASN A 18 8.76 11.84 13.34
C ASN A 18 9.39 11.02 14.47
N CYS A 19 8.64 10.67 15.52
CA CYS A 19 9.12 9.73 16.54
C CYS A 19 9.51 8.38 15.93
N TYR A 20 8.72 7.83 15.00
CA TYR A 20 9.07 6.57 14.33
C TYR A 20 10.34 6.67 13.47
N ILE A 21 10.53 7.81 12.79
CA ILE A 21 11.70 8.04 11.94
C ILE A 21 12.96 8.20 12.80
N VAL A 22 12.92 9.05 13.83
CA VAL A 22 14.05 9.30 14.73
C VAL A 22 14.45 8.02 15.47
N ASP A 23 13.48 7.26 15.97
CA ASP A 23 13.72 5.99 16.66
C ASP A 23 14.23 4.87 15.73
N SER A 24 14.28 5.09 14.41
CA SER A 24 14.68 4.10 13.39
C SER A 24 16.12 4.26 12.87
N LEU A 25 16.84 5.32 13.24
CA LEU A 25 18.24 5.55 12.87
C LEU A 25 19.20 5.05 13.98
N PRO A 26 20.44 4.60 13.66
CA PRO A 26 20.84 3.44 12.88
C PRO A 26 21.01 2.20 13.80
N GLN A 27 19.91 1.59 14.25
CA GLN A 27 20.01 0.24 14.83
C GLN A 27 19.92 -0.75 13.66
N LYS A 28 21.01 -1.51 13.43
CA LYS A 28 21.24 -2.36 12.24
C LYS A 28 20.12 -3.32 11.82
N ASN A 29 19.07 -3.51 12.62
CA ASN A 29 18.03 -4.52 12.43
C ASN A 29 16.57 -4.00 12.53
N LYS A 30 16.32 -2.69 12.51
CA LYS A 30 14.93 -2.17 12.65
C LYS A 30 14.25 -2.04 11.27
N ILE A 31 13.13 -2.75 11.09
CA ILE A 31 12.31 -2.62 9.88
C ILE A 31 11.62 -1.25 9.88
N LEU A 32 11.66 -0.54 8.75
CA LEU A 32 10.99 0.75 8.59
C LEU A 32 9.47 0.61 8.66
N PRO A 33 8.76 1.58 9.28
CA PRO A 33 7.30 1.60 9.29
C PRO A 33 6.73 1.78 7.88
N TYR A 34 5.60 1.12 7.62
CA TYR A 34 4.84 1.19 6.38
C TYR A 34 3.61 2.08 6.58
N PHE A 35 3.35 3.00 5.66
CA PHE A 35 2.27 3.98 5.78
C PHE A 35 1.23 3.81 4.66
N ARG A 36 -0.06 3.87 4.98
CA ARG A 36 -1.15 3.79 3.99
C ARG A 36 -2.22 4.84 4.27
N GLY A 37 -2.42 5.76 3.35
CA GLY A 37 -3.49 6.75 3.43
C GLY A 37 -4.83 6.21 2.93
N GLN A 38 -5.91 6.60 3.59
CA GLN A 38 -7.28 6.37 3.16
C GLN A 38 -8.08 7.66 3.28
N ARG A 39 -8.95 7.89 2.29
CA ARG A 39 -9.73 9.13 2.16
C ARG A 39 -10.92 9.22 3.10
N ASP A 40 -11.32 8.08 3.67
CA ASP A 40 -12.42 7.95 4.61
C ASP A 40 -11.93 7.15 5.82
N SER A 41 -12.03 7.73 7.02
CA SER A 41 -11.70 7.02 8.25
C SER A 41 -12.63 5.83 8.55
N GLY A 42 -13.79 5.71 7.90
CA GLY A 42 -14.69 4.56 8.02
C GLY A 42 -14.22 3.33 7.24
N TRP A 43 -13.26 3.47 6.32
CA TRP A 43 -12.80 2.36 5.51
C TRP A 43 -11.91 1.40 6.31
N PRO A 44 -12.09 0.08 6.14
CA PRO A 44 -11.16 -0.90 6.68
C PRO A 44 -9.89 -0.98 5.81
N LEU A 45 -8.87 -1.69 6.31
CA LEU A 45 -7.86 -2.23 5.41
C LEU A 45 -8.53 -3.32 4.57
N GLN A 46 -8.35 -3.24 3.25
CA GLN A 46 -8.94 -4.15 2.29
C GLN A 46 -8.09 -4.17 1.02
N THR A 47 -7.85 -5.35 0.46
CA THR A 47 -7.19 -5.50 -0.85
C THR A 47 -8.18 -5.26 -1.98
N THR A 48 -7.71 -5.00 -3.21
CA THR A 48 -8.65 -4.92 -4.36
C THR A 48 -9.22 -6.27 -4.72
N LEU A 49 -8.51 -7.37 -4.41
CA LEU A 49 -9.05 -8.71 -4.64
C LEU A 49 -10.26 -8.96 -3.74
N GLU A 50 -10.16 -8.62 -2.45
CA GLU A 50 -11.28 -8.66 -1.51
C GLU A 50 -12.45 -7.77 -1.96
N GLN A 51 -12.16 -6.56 -2.43
CA GLN A 51 -13.19 -5.66 -2.91
C GLN A 51 -13.90 -6.19 -4.16
N PHE A 52 -13.14 -6.80 -5.09
CA PHE A 52 -13.67 -7.31 -6.35
C PHE A 52 -14.44 -8.64 -6.17
N CYS A 53 -14.03 -9.47 -5.21
CA CYS A 53 -14.62 -10.79 -4.95
C CYS A 53 -14.83 -11.02 -3.44
N PRO A 54 -15.77 -10.31 -2.79
CA PRO A 54 -15.93 -10.35 -1.33
C PRO A 54 -16.31 -11.71 -0.76
N ASN A 55 -16.98 -12.56 -1.56
CA ASN A 55 -17.52 -13.85 -1.12
C ASN A 55 -16.62 -15.04 -1.48
N LYS A 56 -15.42 -14.82 -2.02
CA LYS A 56 -14.50 -15.89 -2.41
C LYS A 56 -13.15 -15.71 -1.75
N ASP A 57 -12.69 -16.77 -1.10
CA ASP A 57 -11.32 -16.87 -0.62
C ASP A 57 -10.49 -17.54 -1.71
N TYR A 58 -9.34 -16.94 -2.04
CA TYR A 58 -8.43 -17.48 -3.05
C TYR A 58 -7.24 -18.10 -2.33
N SER A 59 -6.95 -19.35 -2.68
CA SER A 59 -5.63 -19.91 -2.39
C SER A 59 -4.55 -19.21 -3.23
N VAL A 60 -3.31 -19.26 -2.75
CA VAL A 60 -2.14 -18.76 -3.48
C VAL A 60 -2.04 -19.47 -4.84
N GLU A 61 -2.29 -20.78 -4.89
CA GLU A 61 -2.24 -21.57 -6.13
C GLU A 61 -3.33 -21.14 -7.13
N GLU A 62 -4.57 -20.92 -6.67
CA GLU A 62 -5.66 -20.47 -7.54
C GLU A 62 -5.39 -19.09 -8.14
N TYR A 63 -4.96 -18.13 -7.33
CA TYR A 63 -4.64 -16.79 -7.82
C TYR A 63 -3.42 -16.83 -8.76
N TYR A 64 -2.41 -17.65 -8.47
CA TYR A 64 -1.25 -17.84 -9.34
C TYR A 64 -1.65 -18.34 -10.74
N LYS A 65 -2.58 -19.31 -10.82
CA LYS A 65 -3.13 -19.79 -12.11
C LYS A 65 -3.80 -18.67 -12.90
N ILE A 66 -4.48 -17.74 -12.23
CA ILE A 66 -5.05 -16.55 -12.88
C ILE A 66 -3.93 -15.68 -13.46
N LEU A 67 -2.86 -15.42 -12.71
CA LEU A 67 -1.71 -14.65 -13.20
C LEU A 67 -1.07 -15.28 -14.44
N VAL A 68 -0.82 -16.60 -14.42
CA VAL A 68 -0.29 -17.34 -15.58
C VAL A 68 -1.22 -17.20 -16.78
N THR A 69 -2.53 -17.26 -16.57
CA THR A 69 -3.54 -17.16 -17.64
C THR A 69 -3.56 -15.77 -18.28
N ILE A 70 -3.47 -14.69 -17.50
CA ILE A 70 -3.55 -13.32 -18.03
C ILE A 70 -2.22 -12.82 -18.60
N LYS A 71 -1.08 -13.40 -18.19
CA LYS A 71 0.27 -12.98 -18.58
C LYS A 71 0.46 -12.79 -20.09
N PRO A 72 0.09 -13.74 -20.98
CA PRO A 72 0.32 -13.58 -22.42
C PRO A 72 -0.35 -12.34 -23.01
N SER A 73 -1.54 -11.99 -22.52
CA SER A 73 -2.28 -10.81 -23.00
C SER A 73 -1.56 -9.52 -22.61
N ILE A 74 -1.03 -9.46 -21.38
CA ILE A 74 -0.29 -8.29 -20.88
C ILE A 74 1.08 -8.18 -21.55
N GLU A 75 1.81 -9.28 -21.74
CA GLU A 75 3.09 -9.28 -22.47
C GLU A 75 2.92 -8.83 -23.92
N THR A 76 1.84 -9.28 -24.58
CA THR A 76 1.53 -8.86 -25.95
C THR A 76 1.25 -7.36 -26.03
N TYR A 77 0.44 -6.83 -25.11
CA TYR A 77 0.10 -5.40 -25.09
C TYR A 77 1.30 -4.51 -24.75
N THR A 78 2.12 -4.92 -23.78
CA THR A 78 3.19 -4.07 -23.22
C THR A 78 4.54 -4.27 -23.89
N SER A 79 4.72 -5.35 -24.65
CA SER A 79 6.03 -5.85 -25.10
C SER A 79 7.04 -6.15 -23.97
N LYS A 80 6.61 -6.10 -22.71
CA LYS A 80 7.42 -6.49 -21.54
C LYS A 80 7.32 -7.99 -21.32
N LYS A 81 8.31 -8.55 -20.62
CA LYS A 81 8.38 -9.97 -20.27
C LYS A 81 8.51 -10.13 -18.76
N TRP A 82 7.80 -11.11 -18.21
CA TRP A 82 7.85 -11.46 -16.80
C TRP A 82 8.24 -12.91 -16.61
N ASP A 83 9.16 -13.15 -15.68
CA ASP A 83 9.51 -14.49 -15.24
C ASP A 83 8.42 -15.02 -14.30
N LEU A 84 7.49 -15.74 -14.89
CA LEU A 84 6.37 -16.37 -14.22
C LEU A 84 6.25 -17.80 -14.75
N PRO A 85 6.79 -18.80 -14.03
CA PRO A 85 6.68 -20.21 -14.37
C PRO A 85 5.21 -20.66 -14.49
N GLU A 86 4.94 -21.69 -15.30
CA GLU A 86 3.56 -22.21 -15.46
C GLU A 86 3.00 -22.83 -14.17
N THR A 87 3.89 -23.32 -13.30
CA THR A 87 3.54 -23.95 -12.02
C THR A 87 4.37 -23.35 -10.89
N ILE A 88 3.72 -23.07 -9.75
CA ILE A 88 4.43 -22.73 -8.51
C ILE A 88 4.90 -24.02 -7.82
N LYS A 89 6.16 -24.06 -7.35
CA LYS A 89 6.64 -25.18 -6.55
C LYS A 89 5.90 -25.18 -5.21
N ARG A 90 5.36 -26.34 -4.81
CA ARG A 90 4.65 -26.52 -3.52
C ARG A 90 5.58 -26.50 -2.32
N GLU A 91 6.89 -26.64 -2.53
CA GLU A 91 7.88 -26.66 -1.45
C GLU A 91 7.93 -25.30 -0.77
N GLY A 92 7.33 -25.24 0.43
CA GLY A 92 7.45 -24.20 1.45
C GLY A 92 7.44 -22.78 0.90
N LEU A 93 6.29 -22.10 0.96
CA LEU A 93 6.23 -20.66 0.74
C LEU A 93 7.24 -20.01 1.72
N ASP A 94 8.44 -19.70 1.24
CA ASP A 94 9.46 -19.03 2.03
C ASP A 94 9.06 -17.57 2.14
N LEU A 95 8.43 -17.25 3.27
CA LEU A 95 7.88 -15.92 3.55
C LEU A 95 8.97 -14.88 3.85
N SER A 96 10.23 -15.31 3.95
CA SER A 96 11.37 -14.40 4.00
C SER A 96 11.66 -13.79 2.62
N LEU A 97 11.14 -14.39 1.54
CA LEU A 97 11.28 -13.91 0.18
C LEU A 97 9.93 -13.49 -0.41
N PRO A 98 9.93 -12.52 -1.35
CA PRO A 98 8.72 -12.23 -2.10
C PRO A 98 8.25 -13.46 -2.90
N PRO A 99 6.92 -13.63 -3.08
CA PRO A 99 6.39 -14.78 -3.80
C PRO A 99 6.84 -14.82 -5.26
N THR A 100 6.86 -16.01 -5.86
CA THR A 100 7.09 -16.17 -7.29
C THR A 100 6.11 -15.30 -8.09
N GLY A 101 6.61 -14.53 -9.07
CA GLY A 101 5.80 -13.63 -9.87
C GLY A 101 5.43 -12.31 -9.21
N TYR A 102 6.09 -11.94 -8.10
CA TYR A 102 5.78 -10.73 -7.36
C TYR A 102 5.87 -9.44 -8.18
N ASP A 103 6.86 -9.33 -9.07
CA ASP A 103 7.00 -8.21 -10.00
C ASP A 103 5.78 -8.07 -10.93
N PHE A 104 5.27 -9.18 -11.44
CA PHE A 104 4.06 -9.23 -12.25
C PHE A 104 2.80 -8.90 -11.42
N MET A 105 2.73 -9.35 -10.16
CA MET A 105 1.65 -8.97 -9.23
C MET A 105 1.63 -7.46 -8.96
N VAL A 106 2.81 -6.85 -8.78
CA VAL A 106 2.95 -5.40 -8.60
C VAL A 106 2.51 -4.65 -9.85
N TYR A 107 2.91 -5.12 -11.03
CA TYR A 107 2.45 -4.55 -12.29
C TYR A 107 0.91 -4.61 -12.39
N CYS A 108 0.31 -5.78 -12.18
CA CYS A 108 -1.13 -5.98 -12.17
C CYS A 108 -1.84 -5.02 -11.20
N ARG A 109 -1.32 -4.89 -9.97
CA ARG A 109 -1.84 -3.99 -8.95
C ARG A 109 -1.82 -2.52 -9.40
N HIS A 110 -0.73 -2.06 -10.00
CA HIS A 110 -0.59 -0.68 -10.49
C HIS A 110 -1.54 -0.36 -11.63
N HIS A 111 -1.89 -1.34 -12.45
CA HIS A 111 -2.81 -1.20 -13.58
C HIS A 111 -4.25 -1.58 -13.25
N GLY A 112 -4.59 -1.71 -11.97
CA GLY A 112 -5.98 -1.86 -11.51
C GLY A 112 -6.53 -3.29 -11.58
N PHE A 113 -5.70 -4.29 -11.89
CA PHE A 113 -6.12 -5.68 -11.79
C PHE A 113 -6.29 -6.07 -10.31
N PRO A 114 -7.39 -6.75 -9.92
CA PRO A 114 -7.62 -7.15 -8.53
C PRO A 114 -6.48 -7.99 -7.97
N SER A 115 -5.74 -7.43 -7.01
CA SER A 115 -4.57 -8.05 -6.40
C SER A 115 -4.73 -8.28 -4.89
N PRO A 116 -4.17 -9.36 -4.32
CA PRO A 116 -4.09 -9.61 -2.88
C PRO A 116 -3.03 -8.76 -2.18
N LEU A 117 -2.21 -8.02 -2.94
CA LEU A 117 -1.26 -7.06 -2.37
C LEU A 117 -2.02 -5.89 -1.77
N LEU A 118 -1.71 -5.58 -0.50
CA LEU A 118 -2.08 -4.31 0.10
C LEU A 118 -0.93 -3.32 -0.08
N ASP A 119 -1.18 -2.17 -0.71
CA ASP A 119 -0.14 -1.17 -0.92
C ASP A 119 0.11 -0.34 0.34
N TRP A 120 1.38 -0.04 0.54
CA TRP A 120 1.87 0.90 1.53
C TRP A 120 2.93 1.78 0.87
N SER A 121 3.35 2.80 1.60
CA SER A 121 4.43 3.72 1.25
C SER A 121 5.42 3.75 2.41
N LEU A 122 6.72 3.80 2.09
CA LEU A 122 7.76 4.10 3.08
C LEU A 122 7.77 5.59 3.49
N SER A 123 7.09 6.44 2.74
CA SER A 123 6.96 7.87 3.03
C SER A 123 5.61 8.18 3.69
N PRO A 124 5.60 8.73 4.93
CA PRO A 124 4.37 9.20 5.57
C PRO A 124 3.73 10.35 4.78
N TYR A 125 4.53 11.17 4.10
CA TYR A 125 4.06 12.27 3.27
C TYR A 125 3.30 11.76 2.03
N VAL A 126 3.82 10.74 1.35
CA VAL A 126 3.14 10.11 0.20
C VAL A 126 1.85 9.41 0.65
N ALA A 127 1.87 8.70 1.78
CA ALA A 127 0.64 8.12 2.33
C ALA A 127 -0.41 9.21 2.63
N SER A 128 0.04 10.34 3.18
CA SER A 128 -0.86 11.45 3.50
C SER A 128 -1.41 12.13 2.25
N TYR A 129 -0.63 12.21 1.17
CA TYR A 129 -1.16 12.61 -0.14
C TYR A 129 -2.36 11.74 -0.51
N PHE A 130 -2.23 10.41 -0.45
CA PHE A 130 -3.34 9.51 -0.78
C PHE A 130 -4.56 9.65 0.14
N ALA A 131 -4.35 10.00 1.40
CA ALA A 131 -5.42 10.28 2.36
C ALA A 131 -6.19 11.57 1.98
N PHE A 132 -5.50 12.62 1.55
CA PHE A 132 -6.12 13.94 1.32
C PHE A 132 -6.51 14.25 -0.14
N ALA A 133 -5.78 13.74 -1.14
CA ALA A 133 -5.78 14.24 -2.52
C ALA A 133 -7.14 14.22 -3.23
N LYS A 134 -8.09 13.41 -2.77
CA LYS A 134 -9.46 13.33 -3.33
C LYS A 134 -10.50 13.05 -2.25
N THR A 135 -10.30 13.53 -1.03
CA THR A 135 -11.33 13.42 0.02
C THR A 135 -12.46 14.41 -0.28
N GLU A 136 -13.70 13.94 -0.18
CA GLU A 136 -14.94 14.70 -0.40
C GLU A 136 -15.85 14.48 0.81
N GLU A 137 -16.25 15.56 1.48
CA GLU A 137 -17.34 15.57 2.46
C GLU A 137 -17.19 14.63 3.68
N LYS A 138 -15.97 14.18 4.01
CA LYS A 138 -15.70 13.37 5.21
C LYS A 138 -15.22 14.22 6.38
N LYS A 139 -15.51 13.76 7.60
CA LYS A 139 -15.01 14.41 8.83
C LYS A 139 -13.52 14.15 9.04
N TYR A 140 -13.08 12.92 8.75
CA TYR A 140 -11.70 12.49 8.93
C TYR A 140 -11.22 11.66 7.73
N VAL A 141 -9.95 11.87 7.38
CA VAL A 141 -9.15 10.93 6.60
C VAL A 141 -8.37 10.04 7.57
N SER A 142 -7.76 8.96 7.10
CA SER A 142 -6.89 8.15 7.97
C SER A 142 -5.55 7.80 7.34
N VAL A 143 -4.54 7.66 8.18
CA VAL A 143 -3.25 7.08 7.81
C VAL A 143 -2.99 5.88 8.72
N TYR A 144 -2.90 4.70 8.11
CA TYR A 144 -2.47 3.48 8.77
C TYR A 144 -0.95 3.43 8.83
N VAL A 145 -0.42 2.99 9.96
CA VAL A 145 1.00 2.73 10.21
C VAL A 145 1.17 1.28 10.61
N PHE A 146 1.86 0.51 9.78
CA PHE A 146 2.22 -0.87 10.07
C PHE A 146 3.71 -0.95 10.40
N MET A 147 4.01 -1.39 11.62
CA MET A 147 5.35 -1.73 12.06
C MET A 147 5.48 -3.25 12.03
N PRO A 148 6.03 -3.83 10.95
CA PRO A 148 6.20 -5.27 10.85
C PRO A 148 7.18 -5.77 11.91
N SER A 149 6.90 -6.94 12.47
CA SER A 149 7.92 -7.69 13.23
C SER A 149 8.62 -8.69 12.33
N LEU A 150 9.86 -9.05 12.67
CA LEU A 150 10.55 -10.20 12.09
C LEU A 150 9.82 -11.49 12.52
N ARG A 151 8.78 -11.89 11.79
CA ARG A 151 8.22 -13.23 11.90
C ARG A 151 8.25 -13.90 10.55
N GLU A 152 8.87 -15.07 10.55
CA GLU A 152 9.29 -15.76 9.32
C GLU A 152 8.44 -17.02 9.05
N VAL A 153 7.46 -17.36 9.89
CA VAL A 153 6.73 -18.64 9.81
C VAL A 153 5.21 -18.47 9.97
N LEU A 154 4.45 -19.00 9.01
CA LEU A 154 2.99 -19.16 9.07
C LEU A 154 2.59 -20.17 10.14
N SER A 155 1.57 -19.84 10.93
CA SER A 155 0.98 -20.74 11.92
C SER A 155 -0.28 -21.39 11.38
N ASN A 156 -0.48 -22.67 11.67
CA ASN A 156 -1.75 -23.38 11.38
C ASN A 156 -2.95 -22.81 12.15
N TYR A 157 -2.70 -22.02 13.19
CA TYR A 157 -3.75 -21.56 14.10
C TYR A 157 -4.25 -20.14 13.78
N TYR A 158 -3.42 -19.32 13.12
CA TYR A 158 -3.71 -17.89 12.92
C TYR A 158 -3.19 -17.39 11.58
N ALA A 159 -3.98 -16.50 10.97
CA ALA A 159 -3.56 -15.73 9.81
C ALA A 159 -2.65 -14.57 10.24
N ASP A 160 -1.68 -14.21 9.39
CA ASP A 160 -0.68 -13.19 9.71
C ASP A 160 -0.33 -12.28 8.51
N ILE A 161 0.11 -11.05 8.81
CA ILE A 161 0.48 -10.05 7.81
C ILE A 161 1.99 -10.15 7.55
N PHE A 162 2.34 -10.45 6.31
CA PHE A 162 3.71 -10.55 5.83
C PHE A 162 4.08 -9.27 5.08
N ALA A 163 5.04 -8.53 5.62
CA ALA A 163 5.65 -7.41 4.92
C ALA A 163 6.55 -7.93 3.79
N LEU A 164 6.35 -7.41 2.59
CA LEU A 164 7.20 -7.69 1.46
C LEU A 164 8.19 -6.53 1.32
N GLY A 165 9.48 -6.87 1.37
CA GLY A 165 10.57 -5.89 1.34
C GLY A 165 10.53 -4.95 0.12
N PRO A 166 11.25 -3.81 0.19
CA PRO A 166 11.20 -2.76 -0.84
C PRO A 166 11.92 -3.11 -2.15
N LEU A 167 12.70 -4.19 -2.17
CA LEU A 167 13.48 -4.59 -3.32
C LEU A 167 12.59 -5.36 -4.31
N VAL A 168 11.95 -4.62 -5.21
CA VAL A 168 11.17 -5.18 -6.32
C VAL A 168 11.63 -4.57 -7.62
N ASN A 169 12.00 -5.39 -8.59
CA ASN A 169 12.07 -4.93 -9.97
C ASN A 169 10.64 -4.84 -10.54
N SER A 170 9.88 -3.85 -10.09
CA SER A 170 8.46 -3.72 -10.44
C SER A 170 8.21 -3.38 -11.91
N ASN A 171 9.27 -3.04 -12.68
CA ASN A 171 9.19 -2.52 -14.04
C ASN A 171 8.22 -1.32 -14.19
N THR A 172 7.96 -0.59 -13.09
CA THR A 172 7.10 0.60 -13.06
C THR A 172 7.78 1.74 -12.30
N VAL A 173 7.90 2.91 -12.95
CA VAL A 173 8.40 4.14 -12.32
C VAL A 173 7.52 4.53 -11.12
N ARG A 174 6.21 4.26 -11.25
CA ARG A 174 5.20 4.46 -10.21
C ARG A 174 5.56 3.83 -8.86
N HIS A 175 6.13 2.62 -8.84
CA HIS A 175 6.58 1.97 -7.60
C HIS A 175 7.58 2.84 -6.83
N SER A 176 8.58 3.35 -7.55
CA SER A 176 9.66 4.17 -6.99
C SER A 176 9.15 5.54 -6.55
N ASN A 177 8.28 6.16 -7.35
CA ASN A 177 7.71 7.48 -7.05
C ASN A 177 6.81 7.45 -5.82
N GLN A 178 6.00 6.39 -5.68
CA GLN A 178 5.08 6.21 -4.55
C GLN A 178 5.76 5.63 -3.32
N LYS A 179 7.09 5.36 -3.38
CA LYS A 179 7.86 4.69 -2.32
C LYS A 179 7.17 3.39 -1.88
N SER A 180 6.63 2.65 -2.85
CA SER A 180 5.71 1.56 -2.60
C SER A 180 6.39 0.38 -1.92
N VAL A 181 5.72 -0.17 -0.92
CA VAL A 181 5.98 -1.47 -0.32
C VAL A 181 4.65 -2.18 -0.14
N TYR A 182 4.65 -3.49 0.02
CA TYR A 182 3.40 -4.25 0.01
C TYR A 182 3.36 -5.21 1.18
N SER A 183 2.17 -5.67 1.50
CA SER A 183 1.99 -6.79 2.40
C SER A 183 0.97 -7.78 1.86
N LEU A 184 1.08 -9.02 2.32
CA LEU A 184 0.09 -10.08 2.12
C LEU A 184 -0.48 -10.48 3.47
N TYR A 185 -1.78 -10.69 3.54
CA TYR A 185 -2.40 -11.32 4.70
C TYR A 185 -2.68 -12.78 4.35
N LEU A 186 -1.99 -13.71 5.03
CA LEU A 186 -1.97 -15.12 4.66
C LEU A 186 -2.49 -15.98 5.80
N LYS A 187 -3.24 -17.02 5.45
CA LYS A 187 -3.70 -18.06 6.37
C LYS A 187 -3.30 -19.42 5.83
N LEU A 188 -2.73 -20.26 6.69
CA LEU A 188 -2.53 -21.68 6.40
C LEU A 188 -3.78 -22.44 6.84
N ASP A 189 -4.36 -23.21 5.92
CA ASP A 189 -5.48 -24.12 6.18
C ASP A 189 -5.15 -25.50 5.61
N ASN A 190 -4.85 -26.43 6.53
CA ASN A 190 -4.22 -27.71 6.23
C ASN A 190 -2.91 -27.54 5.44
N GLU A 191 -2.87 -27.99 4.19
CA GLU A 191 -1.71 -27.90 3.30
C GLU A 191 -1.77 -26.68 2.36
N ASN A 192 -2.86 -25.91 2.37
CA ASN A 192 -3.10 -24.82 1.43
C ASN A 192 -2.91 -23.46 2.09
N VAL A 193 -2.26 -22.55 1.38
CA VAL A 193 -2.13 -21.15 1.80
C VAL A 193 -3.18 -20.30 1.10
N PHE A 194 -3.92 -19.51 1.86
CA PHE A 194 -4.97 -18.61 1.39
C PHE A 194 -4.60 -17.15 1.64
N TYR A 195 -5.04 -16.27 0.73
CA TYR A 195 -5.10 -14.84 1.02
C TYR A 195 -6.27 -14.60 1.97
N ALA A 196 -5.95 -14.33 3.23
CA ALA A 196 -6.91 -13.97 4.24
C ALA A 196 -7.42 -12.54 4.00
N LYS A 197 -8.66 -12.27 4.43
CA LYS A 197 -9.26 -10.94 4.28
C LYS A 197 -8.84 -10.03 5.42
N TYR A 198 -8.38 -8.82 5.10
CA TYR A 198 -7.98 -7.86 6.13
C TYR A 198 -9.15 -7.46 7.04
N THR A 199 -10.38 -7.54 6.55
CA THR A 199 -11.60 -7.36 7.34
C THR A 199 -11.77 -8.41 8.44
N ASP A 200 -11.21 -9.61 8.26
CA ASP A 200 -11.27 -10.68 9.26
C ASP A 200 -10.13 -10.59 10.27
N ALA A 201 -9.04 -9.88 9.92
CA ALA A 201 -7.91 -9.61 10.82
C ALA A 201 -8.33 -8.88 12.10
N TYR A 202 -9.50 -8.22 12.09
CA TYR A 202 -10.06 -7.55 13.26
C TYR A 202 -10.58 -8.51 14.33
N ARG A 203 -10.89 -9.77 13.98
CA ARG A 203 -11.54 -10.73 14.90
C ARG A 203 -10.58 -11.74 15.51
N ASN A 204 -9.58 -12.23 14.75
CA ASN A 204 -8.82 -13.44 15.12
C ASN A 204 -7.29 -13.35 14.91
N ALA A 205 -6.72 -12.18 14.67
CA ALA A 205 -5.29 -12.08 14.33
C ALA A 205 -4.40 -11.68 15.52
N GLN A 206 -3.46 -12.57 15.87
CA GLN A 206 -2.22 -12.16 16.51
C GLN A 206 -1.31 -11.60 15.41
N LEU A 207 -1.34 -10.27 15.24
CA LEU A 207 -0.55 -9.59 14.21
C LEU A 207 0.94 -9.68 14.58
N SER A 208 1.76 -10.15 13.64
CA SER A 208 3.21 -9.99 13.69
C SER A 208 3.60 -8.56 13.38
N GLY A 209 3.47 -7.73 14.39
CA GLY A 209 3.75 -6.31 14.31
C GLY A 209 2.69 -5.47 14.99
N LYS A 210 2.87 -4.16 14.92
CA LYS A 210 1.95 -3.18 15.48
C LYS A 210 1.29 -2.41 14.34
N LEU A 211 -0.04 -2.47 14.29
CA LEU A 211 -0.85 -1.69 13.37
C LEU A 211 -1.52 -0.55 14.13
N ILE A 212 -1.38 0.66 13.64
CA ILE A 212 -1.97 1.88 14.20
C ILE A 212 -2.75 2.58 13.09
N LYS A 213 -3.87 3.20 13.43
CA LYS A 213 -4.65 4.06 12.53
C LYS A 213 -4.74 5.44 13.17
N TYR A 214 -4.29 6.45 12.45
CA TYR A 214 -4.45 7.84 12.85
C TYR A 214 -5.55 8.48 12.00
N ASN A 215 -6.62 8.92 12.64
CA ASN A 215 -7.67 9.71 12.00
C ASN A 215 -7.30 11.19 12.09
N ILE A 216 -7.27 11.87 10.96
CA ILE A 216 -6.84 13.26 10.84
C ILE A 216 -8.01 14.08 10.27
N PRO A 217 -8.33 15.27 10.84
CA PRO A 217 -9.45 16.07 10.35
C PRO A 217 -9.32 16.39 8.86
N ALA A 218 -10.35 16.07 8.07
CA ALA A 218 -10.31 16.28 6.62
C ALA A 218 -10.21 17.76 6.23
N LYS A 219 -10.62 18.68 7.14
CA LYS A 219 -10.48 20.13 6.99
C LYS A 219 -9.02 20.58 6.76
N GLU A 220 -8.04 19.76 7.15
CA GLU A 220 -6.62 20.03 6.94
C GLU A 220 -6.19 19.87 5.47
N LYS A 221 -7.04 19.32 4.59
CA LYS A 221 -6.75 19.00 3.17
C LYS A 221 -5.93 20.05 2.45
N ASN A 222 -6.42 21.30 2.38
CA ASN A 222 -5.77 22.34 1.59
C ASN A 222 -4.39 22.73 2.16
N LYS A 223 -4.27 22.75 3.50
CA LYS A 223 -3.01 23.01 4.18
C LYS A 223 -1.99 21.92 3.88
N VAL A 224 -2.39 20.66 4.00
CA VAL A 224 -1.54 19.50 3.77
C VAL A 224 -1.13 19.39 2.31
N LEU A 225 -2.08 19.45 1.37
CA LEU A 225 -1.77 19.31 -0.05
C LEU A 225 -0.90 20.45 -0.59
N ARG A 226 -1.02 21.68 -0.07
CA ARG A 226 -0.07 22.78 -0.39
C ARG A 226 1.35 22.45 0.06
N LYS A 227 1.49 21.98 1.31
CA LYS A 227 2.79 21.60 1.87
C LYS A 227 3.42 20.45 1.09
N LEU A 228 2.63 19.44 0.73
CA LEU A 228 3.08 18.29 -0.05
C LEU A 228 3.47 18.69 -1.48
N ASP A 229 2.71 19.56 -2.14
CA ASP A 229 3.05 20.03 -3.49
C ASP A 229 4.38 20.81 -3.50
N ALA A 230 4.66 21.61 -2.48
CA ALA A 230 5.94 22.29 -2.30
C ALA A 230 7.13 21.34 -2.02
N MET A 231 6.86 20.07 -1.73
CA MET A 231 7.83 18.99 -1.58
C MET A 231 7.88 18.06 -2.81
N ASP A 232 7.30 18.49 -3.93
CA ASP A 232 7.11 17.68 -5.15
C ASP A 232 6.34 16.37 -4.94
N ILE A 233 5.41 16.36 -3.97
CA ILE A 233 4.49 15.24 -3.75
C ILE A 233 3.10 15.68 -4.27
N ASN A 234 2.83 15.34 -5.54
CA ASN A 234 1.60 15.66 -6.24
C ASN A 234 1.18 14.53 -7.20
N GLU A 235 0.03 14.66 -7.86
CA GLU A 235 -0.51 13.58 -8.71
C GLU A 235 0.50 13.25 -9.83
N TYR A 236 1.07 14.27 -10.47
CA TYR A 236 2.06 14.08 -11.54
C TYR A 236 3.28 13.31 -11.05
N SER A 237 3.95 13.78 -9.99
CA SER A 237 5.16 13.12 -9.49
C SER A 237 4.90 11.69 -9.02
N LEU A 238 3.69 11.38 -8.52
CA LEU A 238 3.35 10.05 -8.03
C LEU A 238 2.89 9.07 -9.12
N PHE A 239 2.35 9.54 -10.24
CA PHE A 239 1.73 8.67 -11.26
C PHE A 239 2.41 8.73 -12.63
N ASP A 240 3.14 9.80 -12.93
CA ASP A 240 3.93 9.96 -14.16
C ASP A 240 3.12 9.70 -15.45
N SER A 241 2.04 10.46 -15.63
CA SER A 241 1.12 10.36 -16.76
C SER A 241 0.62 11.74 -17.18
N GLU A 242 0.15 11.86 -18.43
CA GLU A 242 -0.46 13.11 -18.91
C GLU A 242 -1.70 13.48 -18.08
N ASP A 243 -2.54 12.51 -17.74
CA ASP A 243 -3.72 12.72 -16.89
C ASP A 243 -3.35 13.22 -15.50
N SER A 244 -2.26 12.72 -14.91
CA SER A 244 -1.79 13.18 -13.61
C SER A 244 -1.13 14.55 -13.68
N LEU A 245 -0.46 14.89 -14.79
CA LEU A 245 0.02 16.25 -15.06
C LEU A 245 -1.13 17.24 -15.12
N MET A 246 -2.18 16.92 -15.88
CA MET A 246 -3.36 17.79 -16.01
C MET A 246 -4.05 18.02 -14.66
N GLN A 247 -4.14 16.99 -13.81
CA GLN A 247 -4.67 17.12 -12.44
C GLN A 247 -3.81 18.05 -11.57
N THR A 248 -2.48 17.91 -11.61
CA THR A 248 -1.57 18.80 -10.88
C THR A 248 -1.69 20.25 -11.36
N LEU A 249 -1.75 20.48 -12.67
CA LEU A 249 -1.91 21.83 -13.25
C LEU A 249 -3.26 22.45 -12.88
N ALA A 250 -4.35 21.68 -12.93
CA ALA A 250 -5.67 22.15 -12.48
C ALA A 250 -5.66 22.54 -11.00
N TYR A 251 -5.03 21.74 -10.14
CA TYR A 251 -4.88 22.07 -8.72
C TYR A 251 -4.11 23.38 -8.50
N ARG A 252 -2.97 23.56 -9.18
CA ARG A 252 -2.13 24.76 -9.04
C ARG A 252 -2.81 26.03 -9.59
N HIS A 253 -3.39 25.96 -10.79
CA HIS A 253 -3.85 27.15 -11.49
C HIS A 253 -5.33 27.50 -11.26
N ILE A 254 -6.17 26.52 -10.91
CA ILE A 254 -7.62 26.75 -10.69
C ILE A 254 -7.92 26.81 -9.19
N PHE A 255 -7.43 25.83 -8.42
CA PHE A 255 -7.75 25.76 -6.98
C PHE A 255 -6.84 26.65 -6.12
N LEU A 256 -5.58 26.88 -6.53
CA LEU A 256 -4.57 27.63 -5.77
C LEU A 256 -3.93 28.79 -6.54
N PRO A 257 -4.69 29.78 -7.02
CA PRO A 257 -4.20 30.80 -7.95
C PRO A 257 -3.05 31.69 -7.42
N ASN A 258 -2.72 31.63 -6.11
CA ASN A 258 -1.72 32.50 -5.47
C ASN A 258 -0.40 31.80 -5.09
N LEU A 259 -0.15 30.57 -5.54
CA LEU A 259 1.18 29.97 -5.39
C LEU A 259 2.13 30.61 -6.42
N PRO A 260 3.31 31.12 -6.00
CA PRO A 260 4.31 31.56 -6.97
C PRO A 260 4.63 30.37 -7.86
N SER A 261 4.60 30.59 -9.17
CA SER A 261 4.91 29.57 -10.17
C SER A 261 6.37 29.15 -9.99
N SER A 262 6.62 28.15 -9.13
CA SER A 262 7.89 27.46 -9.11
C SER A 262 7.98 26.72 -10.45
N THR A 263 8.96 27.16 -11.22
CA THR A 263 9.35 26.78 -12.57
C THR A 263 8.97 25.36 -12.94
N ILE A 264 8.24 25.23 -14.05
CA ILE A 264 8.02 23.99 -14.80
C ILE A 264 9.37 23.42 -15.24
#